data_AF-A0A4R5KRR8-F1
#
_entry.id   AF-A0A4R5KRR8-F1
#
_cell.length_a   1.000
_cell.length_b   1.000
_cell.length_c   1.000
_cell.angle_alpha   90.00
_cell.angle_beta   90.00
_cell.angle_gamma   90.00
#
_symmetry.space_group_name_H-M   'P 1'
#
loop_
_entity.id
_entity.type
_entity.pdbx_description
1 polymer ?
#
loop_
_entity_poly.entity_id
_entity_poly.type
_entity_poly.pdbx_seq_one_letter_code
_entity_poly.pdbx_strand_id
1 'polypeptide(L)'
;MPNKKTPSLKDPELYESLREDGASKEKAARISNAAAKEGRKEIGRRGGESGDYEYWTVPELKSRAKELGLTGCSDKRKSELISALRNH
;
A
#
# COMPACT_ATOMS: atom_id res chain seq x y z
N MET A 1 28.69 -5.91 18.70
CA MET A 1 28.01 -5.31 17.51
C MET A 1 26.56 -5.03 17.90
N PRO A 2 26.02 -3.82 17.70
CA PRO A 2 24.64 -3.54 18.08
C PRO A 2 23.69 -4.31 17.15
N ASN A 3 23.00 -5.29 17.74
CA ASN A 3 21.92 -6.04 17.09
C ASN A 3 20.85 -5.02 16.70
N LYS A 4 20.83 -4.64 15.41
CA LYS A 4 19.82 -3.73 14.87
C LYS A 4 18.49 -4.41 15.15
N LYS A 5 17.73 -3.89 16.12
CA LYS A 5 16.38 -4.36 16.46
C LYS A 5 15.50 -4.07 15.25
N THR A 6 15.61 -4.89 14.21
CA THR A 6 14.53 -5.05 13.26
C THR A 6 13.36 -5.55 14.10
N PRO A 7 12.22 -4.84 14.17
CA PRO A 7 11.02 -5.47 14.72
C PRO A 7 10.87 -6.78 13.96
N SER A 8 10.88 -7.90 14.70
CA SER A 8 10.90 -9.22 14.08
C SER A 8 9.72 -9.30 13.13
N LEU A 9 9.99 -9.28 11.83
CA LEU A 9 8.96 -9.40 10.81
C LEU A 9 8.37 -10.80 10.98
N LYS A 10 7.07 -10.86 11.24
CA LYS A 10 6.40 -12.13 11.50
C LYS A 10 6.27 -13.00 10.25
N ASP A 11 6.31 -12.38 9.08
CA ASP A 11 6.29 -13.05 7.77
C ASP A 11 7.35 -12.39 6.86
N PRO A 12 8.62 -12.81 6.93
CA PRO A 12 9.70 -12.20 6.16
C PRO A 12 9.58 -12.49 4.66
N GLU A 13 9.06 -13.65 4.26
CA GLU A 13 8.86 -14.00 2.85
C GLU A 13 7.84 -13.07 2.19
N LEU A 14 6.68 -12.85 2.82
CA LEU A 14 5.68 -11.91 2.30
C LEU A 14 6.19 -10.47 2.28
N TYR A 15 7.04 -10.09 3.23
CA TYR A 15 7.68 -8.77 3.23
C TYR A 15 8.55 -8.57 1.99
N GLU A 16 9.37 -9.55 1.62
CA GLU A 16 10.23 -9.45 0.44
C GLU A 16 9.41 -9.44 -0.84
N SER A 17 8.40 -10.31 -0.98
CA SER A 17 7.50 -10.28 -2.14
C SER A 17 6.80 -8.94 -2.32
N LEU A 18 6.35 -8.32 -1.23
CA LEU A 18 5.73 -6.98 -1.28
C LEU A 18 6.75 -5.90 -1.68
N ARG A 19 8.02 -6.04 -1.30
CA ARG A 19 9.09 -5.12 -1.72
C ARG A 19 9.39 -5.24 -3.21
N GLU A 20 9.38 -6.47 -3.73
CA GLU A 20 9.54 -6.76 -5.15
C GLU A 20 8.37 -6.24 -5.99
N ASP A 21 7.15 -6.31 -5.44
CA ASP A 21 5.92 -5.74 -6.03
C ASP A 21 5.89 -4.18 -6.01
N GLY A 22 6.88 -3.56 -5.35
CA GLY A 22 7.03 -2.10 -5.29
C GLY A 22 6.45 -1.44 -4.04
N ALA A 23 6.01 -2.22 -3.04
CA ALA A 23 5.56 -1.67 -1.77
C ALA A 23 6.73 -1.03 -0.99
N SER A 24 6.44 0.13 -0.38
CA SER A 24 7.34 0.79 0.56
C SER A 24 7.70 -0.12 1.73
N LYS A 25 8.90 0.03 2.29
CA LYS A 25 9.40 -0.76 3.44
C LYS A 25 8.42 -0.80 4.61
N GLU A 26 7.80 0.33 4.92
CA GLU A 26 6.82 0.43 6.00
C GLU A 26 5.51 -0.31 5.66
N LYS A 27 5.00 -0.15 4.43
CA LYS A 27 3.79 -0.82 3.94
C LYS A 27 3.96 -2.34 3.93
N ALA A 28 5.08 -2.82 3.39
CA ALA A 28 5.42 -4.24 3.37
C ALA A 28 5.49 -4.81 4.80
N ALA A 29 6.16 -4.12 5.73
CA ALA A 29 6.27 -4.56 7.12
C ALA A 29 4.93 -4.60 7.84
N ARG A 30 4.03 -3.65 7.54
CA ARG A 30 2.70 -3.60 8.13
C ARG A 30 1.83 -4.76 7.63
N ILE A 31 1.82 -4.99 6.32
CA ILE A 31 1.03 -6.06 5.69
C ILE A 31 1.55 -7.43 6.14
N SER A 32 2.87 -7.65 6.17
CA SER A 32 3.44 -8.94 6.57
C SER A 32 3.13 -9.29 8.02
N ASN A 33 3.27 -8.32 8.93
CA ASN A 33 2.95 -8.50 10.34
C ASN A 33 1.45 -8.71 10.60
N ALA A 34 0.60 -8.03 9.84
CA ALA A 34 -0.85 -8.19 9.92
C ALA A 34 -1.28 -9.55 9.35
N ALA A 35 -0.72 -9.97 8.21
CA ALA A 35 -1.02 -11.24 7.56
C ALA A 35 -0.64 -12.45 8.43
N ALA A 36 0.46 -12.36 9.18
CA ALA A 36 0.85 -13.38 10.14
C ALA A 36 -0.08 -13.46 11.37
N LYS A 37 -0.79 -12.38 11.71
CA LYS A 37 -1.68 -12.31 12.89
C LYS A 37 -3.12 -12.69 12.55
N GLU A 38 -3.64 -12.18 11.44
CA GLU A 38 -5.06 -12.27 11.07
C GLU A 38 -5.28 -13.20 9.85
N GLY A 39 -4.20 -13.64 9.20
CA GLY A 39 -4.25 -14.49 8.01
C GLY A 39 -4.24 -13.69 6.71
N ARG A 40 -3.46 -14.19 5.73
CA ARG A 40 -3.27 -13.56 4.40
C ARG A 40 -4.58 -13.28 3.68
N LYS A 41 -5.57 -14.16 3.81
CA LYS A 41 -6.90 -14.03 3.15
C LYS A 41 -7.71 -12.86 3.68
N GLU A 42 -7.68 -12.63 4.99
CA GLU A 42 -8.42 -11.54 5.62
C GLU A 42 -7.79 -10.18 5.31
N ILE A 43 -6.45 -10.11 5.36
CA ILE A 43 -5.71 -8.91 4.97
C ILE A 43 -5.87 -8.60 3.48
N GLY A 44 -5.85 -9.61 2.61
CA GLY A 44 -6.12 -9.45 1.18
C GLY A 44 -7.53 -8.92 0.91
N ARG A 45 -8.55 -9.42 1.64
CA ARG A 45 -9.92 -8.90 1.54
C ARG A 45 -10.00 -7.44 1.98
N ARG A 46 -9.44 -7.12 3.15
CA ARG A 46 -9.44 -5.77 3.72
C ARG A 46 -8.66 -4.77 2.85
N GLY A 47 -7.61 -5.23 2.16
CA GLY A 47 -6.87 -4.46 1.16
C GLY A 47 -7.63 -4.26 -0.15
N GLY A 48 -8.41 -5.27 -0.57
CA GLY A 48 -9.29 -5.23 -1.74
C GLY A 48 -10.56 -4.38 -1.55
N GLU A 49 -10.97 -4.12 -0.31
CA GLU A 49 -12.08 -3.23 0.06
C GLU A 49 -11.74 -1.73 -0.02
N SER A 50 -10.55 -1.36 -0.54
CA SER A 50 -10.24 0.03 -0.83
C SER A 50 -11.23 0.51 -1.89
N GLY A 51 -12.28 1.21 -1.44
CA GLY A 51 -13.46 1.56 -2.21
C GLY A 51 -13.14 2.01 -3.62
N ASP A 52 -13.99 1.59 -4.56
CA ASP A 52 -13.80 1.72 -5.99
C ASP A 52 -13.44 3.15 -6.43
N TYR A 53 -12.15 3.47 -6.41
CA TYR A 53 -11.57 4.65 -7.04
C TYR A 53 -11.91 4.70 -8.54
N GLU A 54 -12.33 3.56 -9.10
CA GLU A 54 -12.88 3.44 -10.45
C GLU A 54 -14.15 4.28 -10.65
N TYR A 55 -14.98 4.46 -9.61
CA TYR A 55 -16.18 5.31 -9.69
C TYR A 55 -15.89 6.79 -9.39
N TRP A 56 -14.73 7.12 -8.85
CA TRP A 56 -14.36 8.50 -8.54
C TRP A 56 -14.01 9.27 -9.81
N THR A 57 -14.27 10.57 -9.81
CA THR A 57 -13.85 11.46 -10.89
C THR A 57 -12.35 11.80 -10.76
N VAL A 58 -11.71 12.19 -11.87
CA VAL A 58 -10.31 12.66 -11.88
C VAL A 58 -10.02 13.75 -10.84
N PRO A 59 -10.84 14.80 -10.67
CA PRO A 59 -10.57 15.82 -9.65
C PRO A 59 -10.63 15.27 -8.22
N GLU A 60 -11.56 14.35 -7.92
CA GLU A 60 -11.64 13.71 -6.59
C GLU A 60 -10.40 12.87 -6.30
N LEU A 61 -9.93 12.08 -7.29
CA LEU A 61 -8.71 11.29 -7.17
C LEU A 61 -7.47 12.17 -6.98
N LYS A 62 -7.38 13.30 -7.71
CA LYS A 62 -6.29 14.27 -7.52
C LYS A 62 -6.34 14.93 -6.13
N SER A 63 -7.54 15.28 -5.66
CA SER A 63 -7.72 15.86 -4.32
C SER A 63 -7.28 14.87 -3.25
N ARG A 64 -7.74 13.62 -3.33
CA ARG A 64 -7.36 12.56 -2.40
C ARG A 64 -5.86 12.29 -2.42
N ALA A 65 -5.26 12.29 -3.62
CA ALA A 65 -3.82 12.10 -3.76
C ALA A 65 -3.04 13.25 -3.10
N LYS A 66 -3.50 14.49 -3.24
CA LYS A 66 -2.91 15.66 -2.60
C LYS A 66 -3.04 15.62 -1.07
N GLU A 67 -4.19 15.19 -0.54
CA GLU A 67 -4.38 14.97 0.90
C GLU A 67 -3.40 13.93 1.46
N LEU A 68 -3.10 12.89 0.67
CA LEU A 68 -2.14 11.85 1.02
C LEU A 68 -0.67 12.27 0.80
N GLY A 69 -0.41 13.46 0.26
CA GLY A 69 0.94 13.93 -0.03
C GLY A 69 1.58 13.29 -1.28
N LEU A 70 0.79 12.65 -2.15
CA LEU A 70 1.28 12.11 -3.41
C LEU A 70 1.62 13.26 -4.38
N THR A 71 2.89 13.35 -4.76
CA THR A 71 3.39 14.33 -5.73
C THR A 71 3.30 13.78 -7.16
N GLY A 72 3.11 14.66 -8.15
CA GLY A 72 3.08 14.27 -9.57
C GLY A 72 1.72 13.73 -10.05
N CYS A 73 0.64 13.96 -9.30
CA CYS A 73 -0.72 13.58 -9.68
C CYS A 73 -1.40 14.56 -10.65
N SER A 74 -0.83 15.75 -10.84
CA SER A 74 -1.40 16.80 -11.69
C SER A 74 -1.50 16.39 -13.17
N ASP A 75 -0.50 15.66 -13.66
CA ASP A 75 -0.39 15.23 -15.07
C ASP A 75 -0.87 13.80 -15.32
N LYS A 76 -1.25 13.08 -14.25
CA LYS A 76 -1.67 11.67 -14.32
C LYS A 76 -3.09 11.51 -14.85
N ARG A 77 -3.28 10.46 -15.65
CA ARG A 77 -4.62 10.01 -16.08
C ARG A 77 -5.37 9.34 -14.93
N LYS A 78 -6.70 9.18 -15.08
CA LYS A 78 -7.57 8.54 -14.08
C LYS A 78 -7.01 7.20 -13.58
N SER A 79 -6.61 6.31 -14.49
CA SER A 79 -6.03 5.01 -14.17
C SER A 79 -4.73 5.10 -13.36
N GLU A 80 -3.85 6.03 -13.72
CA GLU A 80 -2.62 6.28 -12.97
C GLU A 80 -2.86 6.86 -11.58
N LEU A 81 -3.88 7.71 -11.42
CA LEU A 81 -4.28 8.23 -10.12
C LEU A 81 -4.83 7.13 -9.22
N ILE A 82 -5.69 6.26 -9.76
CA ILE A 82 -6.22 5.08 -9.06
C ILE A 82 -5.06 4.19 -8.62
N SER A 83 -4.12 3.91 -9.52
CA SER A 83 -2.95 3.09 -9.22
C SER A 83 -2.09 3.75 -8.13
N ALA A 84 -1.82 5.05 -8.22
CA ALA A 84 -1.06 5.77 -7.21
C ALA A 84 -1.76 5.72 -5.83
N LEU A 85 -3.08 5.89 -5.78
CA LEU A 85 -3.88 5.82 -4.56
C LEU A 85 -3.93 4.41 -3.96
N ARG A 86 -3.96 3.36 -4.79
CA ARG A 86 -3.88 1.96 -4.31
C ARG A 86 -2.48 1.57 -3.85
N ASN A 87 -1.45 2.13 -4.48
CA ASN A 87 -0.05 1.81 -4.19
C ASN A 87 0.57 2.64 -3.05
N HIS A 88 -0.02 3.79 -2.70
CA HIS A 88 0.31 4.55 -1.49
C HIS A 88 0.00 3.73 -0.21
#